data_AF-A0A431VG58-F1
#
_entry.id   AF-A0A431VG58-F1
#
_cell.length_a   1.000
_cell.length_b   1.000
_cell.length_c   1.000
_cell.angle_alpha   90.00
_cell.angle_beta   90.00
_cell.angle_gamma   90.00
#
_symmetry.space_group_name_H-M   'P 1'
#
loop_
_entity.id
_entity.type
_entity.pdbx_description
1 polymer ?
#
loop_
_entity_poly.entity_id
_entity_poly.type
_entity_poly.pdbx_seq_one_letter_code
_entity_poly.pdbx_strand_id
1 'polypeptide(L)'
;MKPFEKAAILFLLRHLVAGLSGAVVLGSGLLWFDVARLATLIGNSDYAVEAVVMLYASLMLTFGSVAMGIGIMALNEDNRP
;
A
#
# COMPACT_ATOMS: atom_id res chain seq x y z
N MET A 1 -3.79 25.33 -9.71
CA MET A 1 -3.79 24.77 -8.36
C MET A 1 -3.43 25.84 -7.36
N LYS A 2 -4.29 26.03 -6.37
CA LYS A 2 -4.04 26.93 -5.24
C LYS A 2 -2.93 26.32 -4.36
N PRO A 3 -2.15 27.13 -3.62
CA PRO A 3 -1.01 26.64 -2.85
C PRO A 3 -1.40 25.60 -1.77
N PHE A 4 -2.58 25.72 -1.17
CA PHE A 4 -3.08 24.74 -0.19
C PHE A 4 -3.44 23.38 -0.81
N GLU A 5 -3.91 23.35 -2.07
CA GLU A 5 -4.21 22.09 -2.77
C GLU A 5 -2.93 21.28 -3.00
N LYS A 6 -1.84 21.96 -3.36
CA LYS A 6 -0.53 21.33 -3.53
C LYS A 6 -0.02 20.72 -2.22
N ALA A 7 -0.18 21.42 -1.11
CA ALA A 7 0.21 20.92 0.21
C ALA A 7 -0.60 19.68 0.61
N ALA A 8 -1.92 19.70 0.41
CA ALA A 8 -2.79 18.56 0.70
C ALA A 8 -2.46 17.33 -0.16
N ILE A 9 -2.21 17.53 -1.46
CA ILE A 9 -1.81 16.44 -2.36
C ILE A 9 -0.47 15.86 -1.93
N LEU A 10 0.54 16.69 -1.64
CA LEU A 10 1.86 16.21 -1.21
C LEU A 10 1.77 15.45 0.11
N PHE A 11 0.91 15.91 1.03
CA PHE A 11 0.63 15.25 2.29
C PHE A 11 0.03 13.85 2.07
N LEU A 12 -1.01 13.73 1.24
CA LEU A 12 -1.63 12.44 0.92
C LEU A 12 -0.65 11.51 0.20
N LEU A 13 0.15 12.03 -0.73
CA LEU A 13 1.15 11.26 -1.47
C LEU A 13 2.20 10.68 -0.52
N ARG A 14 2.62 11.42 0.51
CA ARG A 14 3.54 10.89 1.54
C ARG A 14 2.95 9.71 2.30
N HIS A 15 1.67 9.78 2.67
CA HIS A 15 0.98 8.68 3.36
C HIS A 15 0.72 7.50 2.44
N LEU A 16 0.40 7.76 1.17
CA LEU A 16 0.26 6.73 0.14
C LEU A 16 1.57 5.93 0.01
N VAL A 17 2.72 6.60 -0.11
CA VAL A 17 4.02 5.92 -0.20
C VAL A 17 4.30 5.07 1.04
N ALA A 18 3.96 5.57 2.24
CA ALA A 18 4.07 4.76 3.46
C ALA A 18 3.18 3.51 3.40
N GLY A 19 1.91 3.64 3.00
CA GLY A 19 1.01 2.49 2.81
C GLY A 19 1.52 1.49 1.75
N LEU A 20 2.00 1.99 0.61
CA LEU A 20 2.58 1.17 -0.45
C LEU A 20 3.81 0.40 0.03
N SER A 21 4.71 1.03 0.80
CA SER A 21 5.86 0.33 1.38
C SER A 21 5.45 -0.81 2.30
N GLY A 22 4.41 -0.61 3.13
CA GLY A 22 3.84 -1.66 3.97
C GLY A 22 3.25 -2.81 3.16
N ALA A 23 2.49 -2.50 2.11
CA ALA A 23 1.95 -3.51 1.19
C ALA A 23 3.05 -4.31 0.49
N VAL A 24 4.12 -3.66 0.04
CA VAL A 24 5.24 -4.34 -0.62
C VAL A 24 5.94 -5.27 0.35
N VAL A 25 6.28 -4.79 1.55
CA VAL A 25 6.96 -5.60 2.58
C VAL A 25 6.11 -6.81 2.98
N LEU A 26 4.81 -6.63 3.18
CA LEU A 26 3.90 -7.73 3.52
C LEU A 26 3.76 -8.71 2.35
N GLY A 27 3.48 -8.22 1.14
CA GLY A 27 3.32 -9.06 -0.05
C GLY A 27 4.58 -9.87 -0.35
N SER A 28 5.76 -9.25 -0.24
CA SER A 28 7.03 -9.95 -0.43
C SER A 28 7.29 -10.94 0.70
N GLY A 29 6.95 -10.60 1.94
CA GLY A 29 7.07 -11.51 3.08
C GLY A 29 6.19 -12.76 2.93
N LEU A 30 4.93 -12.58 2.50
CA LEU A 30 4.01 -13.70 2.26
C LEU A 30 4.56 -14.68 1.21
N LEU A 31 5.14 -14.15 0.13
CA LEU A 31 5.72 -14.97 -0.94
C LEU A 31 7.06 -15.60 -0.51
N TRP A 32 7.92 -14.84 0.16
CA TRP A 32 9.25 -15.31 0.55
C TRP A 32 9.20 -16.44 1.58
N PHE A 33 8.31 -16.32 2.57
CA PHE A 33 8.12 -17.35 3.60
C PHE A 33 7.16 -18.47 3.16
N ASP A 34 6.67 -18.42 1.91
CA ASP A 34 5.66 -19.34 1.36
C ASP A 34 4.49 -19.57 2.33
N VAL A 35 3.98 -18.46 2.91
CA VAL A 35 2.93 -18.52 3.93
C VAL A 35 1.71 -19.21 3.35
N ALA A 36 1.22 -20.26 4.03
CA ALA A 36 0.12 -21.09 3.54
C ALA A 36 0.35 -21.69 2.13
N ARG A 37 1.63 -21.87 1.72
CA ARG A 37 2.03 -22.36 0.40
C ARG A 37 1.63 -21.45 -0.76
N LEU A 38 1.47 -20.14 -0.50
CA LEU A 38 1.00 -19.18 -1.50
C LEU A 38 1.96 -19.03 -2.68
N ALA A 39 3.27 -18.94 -2.43
CA ALA A 39 4.27 -18.83 -3.50
C ALA A 39 4.35 -20.14 -4.30
N THR A 40 4.28 -21.28 -3.63
CA THR A 40 4.17 -22.59 -4.28
C THR A 40 2.91 -22.67 -5.15
N LEU A 41 1.77 -22.18 -4.66
CA LEU A 41 0.50 -22.19 -5.40
C LEU A 41 0.57 -21.33 -6.66
N ILE A 42 1.10 -20.11 -6.52
CA ILE A 42 1.28 -19.18 -7.63
C ILE A 42 2.25 -19.75 -8.67
N GLY A 43 3.38 -20.33 -8.23
CA GLY A 43 4.39 -20.88 -9.13
C GLY A 43 3.95 -22.12 -9.93
N ASN A 44 2.92 -22.83 -9.48
CA ASN A 44 2.34 -23.97 -10.20
C ASN A 44 1.09 -23.59 -11.02
N SER A 45 0.72 -22.31 -11.07
CA SER A 45 -0.45 -21.82 -11.81
C SER A 45 -0.05 -21.33 -13.20
N ASP A 46 -0.89 -21.58 -14.20
CA ASP A 46 -0.76 -20.96 -15.53
C ASP A 46 -0.93 -19.43 -15.48
N TYR A 47 -1.55 -18.92 -14.41
CA TYR A 47 -1.86 -17.49 -14.20
C TYR A 47 -0.99 -16.84 -13.11
N ALA A 48 0.28 -17.23 -13.05
CA ALA A 48 1.19 -16.78 -11.99
C ALA A 48 1.33 -15.24 -11.96
N VAL A 49 1.40 -14.60 -13.13
CA VAL A 49 1.59 -13.15 -13.25
C VAL A 49 0.35 -12.41 -12.78
N GLU A 50 -0.83 -12.85 -13.20
CA GLU A 50 -2.11 -12.27 -12.81
C GLU A 50 -2.32 -12.39 -11.30
N ALA A 51 -2.00 -13.55 -10.72
CA ALA A 51 -2.10 -13.77 -9.28
C ALA A 51 -1.19 -12.82 -8.49
N VAL A 52 0.06 -12.62 -8.93
CA VAL A 52 0.99 -11.67 -8.29
C VAL A 52 0.49 -10.23 -8.43
N VAL A 53 0.04 -9.84 -9.63
CA VAL A 53 -0.50 -8.49 -9.86
C VAL A 53 -1.73 -8.24 -8.99
N MET A 54 -2.67 -9.19 -8.93
CA MET A 54 -3.87 -9.06 -8.08
C MET A 54 -3.51 -8.99 -6.60
N LEU A 55 -2.54 -9.79 -6.14
CA LEU A 55 -2.07 -9.77 -4.76
C LEU A 55 -1.51 -8.39 -4.39
N TYR A 56 -0.53 -7.89 -5.15
CA TYR A 56 0.08 -6.61 -4.85
C TYR A 56 -0.88 -5.44 -5.07
N ALA A 57 -1.67 -5.43 -6.14
CA ALA A 57 -2.64 -4.37 -6.40
C ALA A 57 -3.67 -4.27 -5.27
N SER A 58 -4.20 -5.41 -4.80
CA SER A 58 -5.18 -5.43 -3.70
C SER A 58 -4.56 -4.97 -2.38
N LEU A 59 -3.34 -5.41 -2.06
CA LEU A 59 -2.62 -4.97 -0.86
C LEU A 59 -2.29 -3.47 -0.93
N MET A 60 -1.76 -3.00 -2.06
CA MET A 60 -1.43 -1.59 -2.28
C MET A 60 -2.66 -0.70 -2.18
N LEU A 61 -3.79 -1.11 -2.78
CA LEU A 61 -5.06 -0.40 -2.67
C LEU A 61 -5.53 -0.31 -1.22
N THR A 62 -5.45 -1.42 -0.48
CA THR A 62 -5.91 -1.49 0.92
C THR A 62 -5.03 -0.65 1.85
N PHE A 63 -3.73 -0.94 1.91
CA PHE A 63 -2.80 -0.24 2.80
C PHE A 63 -2.61 1.22 2.41
N GLY A 64 -2.57 1.53 1.10
CA GLY A 64 -2.50 2.91 0.61
C GLY A 64 -3.72 3.73 1.04
N SER A 65 -4.93 3.18 0.90
CA SER A 65 -6.16 3.86 1.33
C SER A 65 -6.22 4.07 2.84
N VAL A 66 -5.88 3.04 3.62
CA VAL A 66 -5.86 3.11 5.08
C VAL A 66 -4.83 4.14 5.56
N ALA A 67 -3.61 4.14 5.01
CA ALA A 67 -2.57 5.09 5.39
C ALA A 67 -2.96 6.55 5.09
N MET A 68 -3.57 6.79 3.92
CA MET A 68 -4.12 8.12 3.60
C MET A 68 -5.26 8.51 4.54
N GLY A 69 -6.17 7.59 4.86
CA GLY A 69 -7.27 7.82 5.81
C GLY A 69 -6.78 8.20 7.20
N ILE A 70 -5.79 7.46 7.72
CA ILE A 70 -5.12 7.78 8.99
C ILE A 70 -4.47 9.16 8.93
N GLY A 71 -3.77 9.48 7.83
CA GLY A 71 -3.19 10.80 7.63
C GLY A 71 -4.23 11.93 7.71
N ILE A 72 -5.38 11.76 7.06
CA ILE A 72 -6.47 12.74 7.11
C ILE A 72 -7.02 12.89 8.54
N MET A 73 -7.24 11.79 9.26
CA MET A 73 -7.74 11.83 10.63
C MET A 73 -6.74 12.50 11.59
N ALA A 74 -5.45 12.27 11.39
CA ALA A 74 -4.37 12.88 12.17
C ALA A 74 -4.11 14.35 11.81
N LEU A 75 -4.70 14.88 10.74
CA LEU A 75 -4.44 16.25 10.28
C LEU A 75 -4.90 17.30 11.31
N ASN A 76 -5.93 17.00 12.11
CA ASN A 76 -6.38 17.87 13.20
C ASN A 76 -5.43 17.86 14.42
N GLU A 77 -4.57 16.86 14.52
CA GLU A 77 -3.58 16.71 15.59
C GLU A 77 -2.21 17.30 15.20
N ASP A 78 -2.05 17.64 13.91
CA ASP A 78 -0.81 18.12 13.31
C ASP A 78 -0.57 19.62 13.61
N ASN A 79 -0.14 19.92 14.84
CA ASN A 79 0.24 21.26 15.32
C ASN A 79 1.66 21.69 14.87
N ARG A 80 2.14 21.27 13.69
CA ARG A 80 3.40 21.81 13.15
C ARG A 80 3.23 23.32 12.88
N PRO A 81 4.20 24.17 13.29
CA PRO A 81 4.07 25.63 13.22
C PRO A 81 3.90 26.18 11.80
#